data_AF-A0AA39UC81-F1
#
_entry.id   AF-A0AA39UC81-F1
#
_cell.length_a   1.000
_cell.length_b   1.000
_cell.length_c   1.000
_cell.angle_alpha   90.00
_cell.angle_beta   90.00
_cell.angle_gamma   90.00
#
_symmetry.space_group_name_H-M   'P 1'
#
loop_
_entity.id
_entity.type
_entity.pdbx_description
1 polymer ?
#
loop_
_entity_poly.entity_id
_entity_poly.type
_entity_poly.pdbx_seq_one_letter_code
_entity_poly.pdbx_strand_id
1 'polypeptide(L)'
;MPPKGVSRRKAAADGSSTPNVPSLAVQLSYLHSPKPFKNPYYSKNVNRRAKNLKTVLSQERERERAERERRKLAQPDVPLEPDEMPTYASIEAPPSLLPMKHYCDVTGLEAPYTDPATGLRFHDKSVYQVIKGMGIAVHKFCVKRQCPIMVISTSRLK
;
A
#
# COMPACT_ATOMS: atom_id res chain seq x y z
N MET A 1 41.39 -21.52 11.22
CA MET A 1 40.80 -22.47 12.21
C MET A 1 39.32 -22.63 11.89
N PRO A 2 38.77 -23.83 11.65
CA PRO A 2 37.32 -24.00 11.47
C PRO A 2 36.60 -24.22 12.81
N PRO A 3 35.36 -23.74 12.99
CA PRO A 3 34.65 -23.83 14.27
C PRO A 3 34.06 -25.22 14.55
N LYS A 4 33.98 -25.55 15.84
CA LYS A 4 33.58 -26.84 16.43
C LYS A 4 32.13 -27.22 16.08
N GLY A 5 31.94 -28.48 15.69
CA GLY A 5 30.68 -29.05 15.20
C GLY A 5 29.63 -29.28 16.29
N VAL A 6 28.38 -28.91 15.97
CA VAL A 6 27.19 -29.25 16.76
C VAL A 6 26.76 -30.67 16.38
N SER A 7 26.79 -31.58 17.35
CA SER A 7 26.33 -32.97 17.21
C SER A 7 24.81 -33.03 17.04
N ARG A 8 24.32 -33.22 15.82
CA ARG A 8 22.94 -33.63 15.56
C ARG A 8 22.73 -35.07 16.00
N ARG A 9 21.72 -35.30 16.86
CA ARG A 9 21.26 -36.64 17.22
C ARG A 9 20.78 -37.36 15.95
N LYS A 10 21.30 -38.57 15.73
CA LYS A 10 20.95 -39.45 14.61
C LYS A 10 19.62 -40.12 14.95
N ALA A 11 18.55 -39.77 14.25
CA ALA A 11 17.29 -40.50 14.30
C ALA A 11 17.48 -41.89 13.66
N ALA A 12 16.84 -42.89 14.24
CA ALA A 12 16.90 -44.28 13.81
C ALA A 12 16.52 -44.43 12.33
N ALA A 13 17.30 -45.25 11.62
CA ALA A 13 17.07 -45.59 10.22
C ALA A 13 16.07 -46.75 10.16
N ASP A 14 14.78 -46.44 10.01
CA ASP A 14 13.79 -47.38 9.50
C ASP A 14 13.79 -47.30 7.97
N GLY A 15 14.17 -48.42 7.34
CA GLY A 15 14.38 -48.56 5.90
C GLY A 15 13.09 -48.54 5.08
N SER A 16 12.40 -47.40 5.05
CA SER A 16 11.39 -47.11 4.03
C SER A 16 11.91 -45.99 3.13
N SER A 17 12.27 -46.32 1.89
CA SER A 17 12.64 -45.36 0.85
C SER A 17 11.39 -44.59 0.41
N THR A 18 10.96 -43.60 1.21
CA THR A 18 10.02 -42.60 0.72
C THR A 18 10.75 -41.78 -0.35
N PRO A 19 10.25 -41.72 -1.60
CA PRO A 19 10.88 -40.87 -2.60
C PRO A 19 10.86 -39.45 -2.05
N ASN A 20 12.02 -38.79 -2.04
CA ASN A 20 12.16 -37.39 -1.66
C ASN A 20 11.42 -36.54 -2.70
N VAL A 21 10.08 -36.47 -2.59
CA VAL A 21 9.25 -35.66 -3.48
C VAL A 21 9.61 -34.21 -3.18
N PRO A 22 10.17 -33.47 -4.15
CA PRO A 22 10.52 -32.08 -3.92
C PRO A 22 9.25 -31.32 -3.52
N SER A 23 9.35 -30.55 -2.43
CA SER A 23 8.27 -29.67 -1.98
C SER A 23 7.70 -28.86 -3.16
N LEU A 24 6.40 -28.56 -3.13
CA LEU A 24 5.74 -27.75 -4.18
C LEU A 24 6.49 -26.44 -4.45
N ALA A 25 7.10 -25.86 -3.41
CA ALA A 25 7.93 -24.66 -3.54
C ALA A 25 9.17 -24.88 -4.43
N VAL A 26 9.76 -26.08 -4.40
CA VAL A 26 10.92 -26.46 -5.21
C VAL A 26 10.49 -26.73 -6.65
N GLN A 27 9.38 -27.44 -6.86
CA GLN A 27 8.83 -27.72 -8.18
C GLN A 27 8.41 -26.46 -8.94
N LEU A 28 7.87 -25.46 -8.24
CA LEU A 28 7.48 -24.17 -8.82
C LEU A 28 8.61 -23.13 -8.84
N SER A 29 9.84 -23.51 -8.44
CA SER A 29 10.98 -22.59 -8.41
C SER A 29 11.67 -22.45 -9.77
N TYR A 30 11.65 -21.26 -10.34
CA TYR A 30 12.40 -20.90 -11.55
C TYR A 30 13.86 -20.50 -11.27
N LEU A 31 14.43 -20.94 -10.15
CA LEU A 31 15.81 -20.63 -9.76
C LEU A 31 16.81 -21.51 -10.51
N HIS A 32 16.49 -22.79 -10.69
CA HIS A 32 17.37 -23.79 -11.28
C HIS A 32 17.31 -23.84 -12.82
N SER A 33 16.32 -23.15 -13.43
CA SER A 33 16.17 -23.09 -14.88
C SER A 33 17.12 -22.04 -15.50
N PRO A 34 17.83 -22.37 -16.59
CA PRO A 34 18.68 -21.40 -17.29
C PRO A 34 17.83 -20.27 -17.88
N LYS A 35 18.36 -19.04 -17.87
CA LYS A 35 17.70 -17.82 -18.37
C LYS A 35 18.46 -17.27 -19.59
N PRO A 36 18.40 -17.96 -20.75
CA PRO A 36 19.26 -17.66 -21.91
C PRO A 36 19.00 -16.27 -22.53
N PHE A 37 17.83 -15.68 -22.29
CA PHE A 37 17.44 -14.36 -22.79
C PHE A 37 17.81 -13.21 -21.84
N LYS A 38 18.39 -13.47 -20.66
CA LYS A 38 18.82 -12.40 -19.74
C LYS A 38 20.28 -12.05 -20.01
N ASN A 39 20.53 -10.79 -20.37
CA ASN A 39 21.88 -10.26 -20.56
C ASN A 39 22.71 -10.41 -19.25
N PRO A 40 23.84 -11.16 -19.25
CA PRO A 40 24.71 -11.31 -18.08
C PRO A 40 25.33 -10.00 -17.60
N TYR A 41 25.53 -9.03 -18.49
CA TYR A 41 26.14 -7.73 -18.17
C TYR A 41 25.15 -6.72 -17.59
N TYR A 42 23.85 -7.07 -17.53
CA TYR A 42 22.84 -6.17 -16.99
C TYR A 42 22.89 -6.14 -15.46
N SER A 43 23.54 -5.13 -14.90
CA SER A 43 23.50 -4.81 -13.48
C SER A 43 22.19 -4.10 -13.12
N LYS A 44 21.45 -4.67 -12.17
CA LYS A 44 20.26 -4.03 -11.61
C LYS A 44 20.70 -3.03 -10.54
N ASN A 45 20.44 -1.75 -10.76
CA ASN A 45 20.54 -0.73 -9.72
C ASN A 45 19.36 -0.85 -8.72
N VAL A 46 19.38 -1.87 -7.86
CA VAL A 46 18.32 -2.13 -6.86
C VAL A 46 17.97 -0.87 -6.07
N ASN A 47 18.98 -0.06 -5.72
CA ASN A 47 18.86 1.17 -4.95
C ASN A 47 18.13 2.33 -5.68
N ARG A 48 17.92 2.26 -7.01
CA ARG A 48 17.20 3.31 -7.77
C ARG A 48 15.82 2.89 -8.24
N ARG A 49 15.45 1.62 -8.08
CA ARG A 49 14.23 1.06 -8.69
C ARG A 49 13.03 1.15 -7.74
N ALA A 50 13.22 0.77 -6.48
CA ALA A 50 12.17 0.84 -5.47
C ALA A 50 12.19 2.21 -4.79
N LYS A 51 11.52 3.18 -5.42
CA LYS A 51 11.28 4.51 -4.84
C LYS A 51 9.85 4.60 -4.35
N ASN A 52 9.64 5.25 -3.21
CA ASN A 52 8.31 5.57 -2.74
C ASN A 52 7.64 6.56 -3.71
N LEU A 53 6.32 6.45 -3.92
CA LEU A 53 5.58 7.36 -4.82
C LEU A 53 5.86 8.84 -4.49
N LYS A 54 5.89 9.20 -3.20
CA LYS A 54 6.25 10.54 -2.73
C LYS A 54 7.62 11.00 -3.25
N THR A 55 8.61 10.12 -3.28
CA THR A 55 9.95 10.46 -3.77
C THR A 55 10.02 10.61 -5.28
N VAL A 56 9.20 9.86 -6.03
CA VAL A 56 9.07 10.02 -7.50
C VAL A 56 8.41 11.35 -7.81
N LEU A 57 7.29 11.65 -7.18
CA LEU A 57 6.57 12.92 -7.36
C LEU A 57 7.41 14.14 -6.96
N SER A 58 8.20 14.01 -5.88
CA SER A 58 9.14 15.05 -5.46
C SER A 58 10.24 15.29 -6.49
N GLN A 59 10.76 14.23 -7.13
CA GLN A 59 11.79 14.34 -8.16
C GLN A 59 11.27 14.98 -9.44
N GLU A 60 10.04 14.67 -9.85
CA GLU A 60 9.40 15.31 -11.01
C GLU A 60 9.20 16.81 -10.75
N ARG A 61 8.70 17.19 -9.57
CA ARG A 61 8.52 18.60 -9.18
C ARG A 61 9.85 19.38 -9.16
N GLU A 62 10.92 18.75 -8.67
CA GLU A 62 12.25 19.36 -8.60
C GLU A 62 12.87 19.53 -10.01
N ARG A 63 12.68 18.54 -10.89
CA ARG A 63 13.10 18.63 -12.29
C ARG A 63 12.41 19.75 -13.04
N GLU A 64 11.10 19.88 -12.87
CA GLU A 64 10.30 20.93 -13.49
C GLU A 64 10.76 22.33 -13.02
N ARG A 65 11.12 22.47 -11.72
CA ARG A 65 11.69 23.71 -11.19
C ARG A 65 13.08 24.00 -11.79
N ALA A 66 13.95 23.00 -11.88
CA ALA A 66 15.29 23.17 -12.44
C ALA A 66 15.27 23.53 -13.92
N GLU A 67 14.36 22.94 -14.70
CA GLU A 67 14.16 23.28 -16.12
C GLU A 67 13.71 24.73 -16.30
N ARG A 68 12.81 25.20 -15.42
CA ARG A 68 12.38 26.61 -15.38
C ARG A 68 13.52 27.55 -15.06
N GLU A 69 14.33 27.27 -14.03
CA GLU A 69 15.51 28.08 -13.70
C GLU A 69 16.50 28.14 -14.86
N ARG A 70 16.72 27.02 -15.56
CA ARG A 70 17.56 26.97 -16.77
C ARG A 70 16.98 27.80 -17.92
N ARG A 71 15.65 27.77 -18.13
CA ARG A 71 14.99 28.58 -19.16
C ARG A 71 15.06 30.08 -18.84
N LYS A 72 14.86 30.48 -17.59
CA LYS A 72 15.02 31.87 -17.12
C LYS A 72 16.44 32.39 -17.36
N LEU A 73 17.44 31.55 -17.10
CA LEU A 73 18.84 31.89 -17.37
C LEU A 73 19.15 32.00 -18.88
N ALA A 74 18.49 31.19 -19.71
CA ALA A 74 18.73 31.17 -21.16
C ALA A 74 18.02 32.30 -21.92
N GLN A 75 16.88 32.79 -21.44
CA GLN A 75 16.13 33.91 -22.02
C GLN A 75 15.61 34.84 -20.92
N PRO A 76 16.38 35.89 -20.55
CA PRO A 76 15.96 36.85 -19.52
C PRO A 76 14.93 37.90 -20.01
N ASP A 77 14.82 38.14 -21.33
CA ASP A 77 14.02 39.24 -21.90
C ASP A 77 12.59 38.84 -22.32
N VAL A 78 12.22 37.57 -22.20
CA VAL A 78 10.89 37.08 -22.59
C VAL A 78 10.01 36.98 -21.34
N PRO A 79 8.87 37.68 -21.27
CA PRO A 79 7.93 37.53 -20.17
C PRO A 79 7.56 36.06 -20.00
N LEU A 80 7.79 35.52 -18.81
CA LEU A 80 7.35 34.17 -18.47
C LEU A 80 5.83 34.17 -18.47
N GLU A 81 5.23 33.53 -19.47
CA GLU A 81 3.81 33.17 -19.47
C GLU A 81 3.43 32.54 -18.11
N PRO A 82 2.24 32.87 -17.57
CA PRO A 82 1.90 32.65 -16.17
C PRO A 82 2.15 31.21 -15.74
N ASP A 83 2.87 31.09 -14.62
CA ASP A 83 3.43 29.89 -13.95
C ASP A 83 2.39 28.83 -13.52
N GLU A 84 1.21 28.79 -14.12
CA GLU A 84 0.04 28.06 -13.63
C GLU A 84 -0.69 27.28 -14.72
N MET A 85 -0.03 26.92 -15.83
CA MET A 85 -0.63 25.98 -16.78
C MET A 85 -0.71 24.60 -16.10
N PRO A 86 -1.92 24.10 -15.77
CA PRO A 86 -2.04 22.85 -15.03
C PRO A 86 -1.57 21.71 -15.93
N THR A 87 -0.41 21.15 -15.64
CA THR A 87 0.05 19.94 -16.31
C THR A 87 -0.79 18.79 -15.78
N TYR A 88 -1.07 17.76 -16.59
CA TYR A 88 -1.92 16.63 -16.19
C TYR A 88 -1.53 15.99 -14.83
N ALA A 89 -0.26 16.08 -14.43
CA ALA A 89 0.26 15.60 -13.15
C ALA A 89 -0.07 16.48 -11.92
N SER A 90 -0.54 17.72 -12.11
CA SER A 90 -0.84 18.67 -11.03
C SER A 90 -2.33 18.74 -10.67
N ILE A 91 -3.20 18.02 -11.36
CA ILE A 91 -4.65 18.02 -11.13
C ILE A 91 -4.98 17.05 -9.99
N GLU A 92 -5.05 17.55 -8.77
CA GLU A 92 -5.49 16.79 -7.60
C GLU A 92 -7.04 16.81 -7.51
N ALA A 93 -7.65 15.66 -7.17
CA ALA A 93 -9.10 15.59 -7.03
C ALA A 93 -9.56 16.42 -5.80
N PRO A 94 -10.62 17.24 -5.94
CA PRO A 94 -11.13 18.02 -4.83
C PRO A 94 -11.71 17.10 -3.74
N PRO A 95 -11.67 17.52 -2.46
CA PRO A 95 -12.28 16.76 -1.38
C PRO A 95 -13.80 16.65 -1.57
N SER A 96 -14.41 15.62 -0.98
CA SER A 96 -15.85 15.42 -1.07
C SER A 96 -16.62 16.58 -0.42
N LEU A 97 -17.48 17.25 -1.18
CA LEU A 97 -18.33 18.34 -0.71
C LEU A 97 -19.59 17.87 0.02
N LEU A 98 -20.06 16.66 -0.29
CA LEU A 98 -21.32 16.13 0.23
C LEU A 98 -21.08 15.42 1.58
N PRO A 99 -21.96 15.65 2.59
CA PRO A 99 -21.87 14.93 3.85
C PRO A 99 -22.11 13.43 3.63
N MET A 100 -21.30 12.62 4.29
CA MET A 100 -21.45 11.17 4.27
C MET A 100 -22.73 10.76 5.00
N LYS A 101 -23.56 9.95 4.33
CA LYS A 101 -24.69 9.28 4.97
C LYS A 101 -24.20 8.15 5.88
N HIS A 102 -24.89 7.95 7.00
CA HIS A 102 -24.55 6.92 7.97
C HIS A 102 -25.33 5.64 7.67
N TYR A 103 -24.59 4.57 7.43
CA TYR A 103 -25.13 3.24 7.19
C TYR A 103 -24.66 2.28 8.28
N CYS A 104 -25.45 1.23 8.51
CA CYS A 104 -25.16 0.16 9.44
C CYS A 104 -24.05 -0.73 8.87
N ASP A 105 -23.04 -1.02 9.70
CA ASP A 105 -21.84 -1.75 9.29
C ASP A 105 -22.10 -3.26 9.06
N VAL A 106 -23.28 -3.74 9.48
CA VAL A 106 -23.70 -5.15 9.37
C VAL A 106 -24.72 -5.33 8.24
N THR A 107 -25.75 -4.48 8.17
CA THR A 107 -26.88 -4.65 7.23
C THR A 107 -26.84 -3.71 6.02
N GLY A 108 -26.10 -2.60 6.08
CA GLY A 108 -26.05 -1.59 5.02
C GLY A 108 -27.28 -0.68 4.92
N LEU A 109 -28.26 -0.81 5.84
CA LEU A 109 -29.38 0.14 5.97
C LEU A 109 -28.90 1.45 6.59
N GLU A 110 -29.70 2.51 6.55
CA GLU A 110 -29.38 3.73 7.29
C GLU A 110 -29.22 3.44 8.79
N ALA A 111 -28.31 4.13 9.49
CA ALA A 111 -28.05 3.86 10.90
C ALA A 111 -28.07 5.16 11.71
N PRO A 112 -29.18 5.46 12.42
CA PRO A 112 -29.30 6.65 13.24
C PRO A 112 -28.48 6.59 14.54
N TYR A 113 -28.07 5.40 15.00
CA TYR A 113 -27.40 5.23 16.30
C TYR A 113 -26.02 4.57 16.16
N THR A 114 -25.12 4.93 17.09
CA THR A 114 -23.76 4.39 17.19
C THR A 114 -23.52 3.88 18.61
N ASP A 115 -22.89 2.72 18.73
CA ASP A 115 -22.55 2.12 20.03
C ASP A 115 -21.30 2.77 20.64
N PRO A 116 -21.35 3.32 21.88
CA PRO A 116 -20.18 3.96 22.50
C PRO A 116 -19.04 3.00 22.83
N ALA A 117 -19.33 1.69 22.99
CA ALA A 117 -18.30 0.70 23.33
C ALA A 117 -17.49 0.24 22.11
N THR A 118 -18.17 -0.02 20.99
CA THR A 118 -17.54 -0.56 19.78
C THR A 118 -17.33 0.46 18.67
N GLY A 119 -18.05 1.58 18.70
CA GLY A 119 -18.07 2.57 17.63
C GLY A 119 -18.83 2.14 16.37
N LEU A 120 -19.53 1.00 16.42
CA LEU A 120 -20.32 0.47 15.29
C LEU A 120 -21.67 1.14 15.17
N ARG A 121 -22.13 1.30 13.92
CA ARG A 121 -23.43 1.90 13.60
C ARG A 121 -24.51 0.84 13.43
N PHE A 122 -25.69 1.07 14.01
CA PHE A 122 -26.82 0.15 13.94
C PHE A 122 -28.16 0.86 13.71
N HIS A 123 -29.11 0.14 13.11
CA HIS A 123 -30.48 0.60 12.88
C HIS A 123 -31.42 0.07 13.97
N ASP A 124 -31.46 -1.25 14.15
CA ASP A 124 -32.41 -1.93 15.02
C ASP A 124 -31.77 -2.55 16.27
N LYS A 125 -32.62 -2.83 17.26
CA LYS A 125 -32.26 -3.55 18.49
C LYS A 125 -31.73 -4.96 18.22
N SER A 126 -32.24 -5.63 17.19
CA SER A 126 -31.77 -6.97 16.77
C SER A 126 -30.30 -6.93 16.35
N VAL A 127 -29.91 -5.92 15.57
CA VAL A 127 -28.53 -5.72 15.13
C VAL A 127 -27.63 -5.37 16.32
N TYR A 128 -28.11 -4.56 17.27
CA TYR A 128 -27.37 -4.28 18.50
C TYR A 128 -27.08 -5.55 19.32
N GLN A 129 -28.04 -6.47 19.42
CA GLN A 129 -27.85 -7.74 20.12
C GLN A 129 -26.79 -8.62 19.43
N VAL A 130 -26.79 -8.65 18.10
CA VAL A 130 -25.74 -9.33 17.32
C VAL A 130 -24.38 -8.70 17.58
N ILE A 131 -24.28 -7.36 17.52
CA ILE A 131 -23.04 -6.62 17.79
C ILE A 131 -22.50 -6.95 19.19
N LYS A 132 -23.36 -7.00 20.21
CA LYS A 132 -22.97 -7.33 21.58
C LYS A 132 -22.44 -8.77 21.74
N GLY A 133 -22.93 -9.70 20.92
CA GLY A 133 -22.46 -11.09 20.89
C GLY A 133 -21.21 -11.33 20.05
N MET A 134 -20.81 -10.35 19.22
CA MET A 134 -19.63 -10.44 18.37
C MET A 134 -18.32 -10.21 19.15
N GLY A 135 -17.25 -10.89 18.72
CA GLY A 135 -15.93 -10.72 19.32
C GLY A 135 -15.24 -9.41 18.92
N ILE A 136 -14.34 -8.93 19.78
CA ILE A 136 -13.59 -7.65 19.64
C ILE A 136 -12.85 -7.55 18.29
N ALA A 137 -12.34 -8.66 17.76
CA ALA A 137 -11.67 -8.69 16.46
C ALA A 137 -12.61 -8.31 15.31
N VAL A 138 -13.87 -8.75 15.38
CA VAL A 138 -14.88 -8.47 14.37
C VAL A 138 -15.35 -7.02 14.45
N HIS A 139 -15.46 -6.47 15.68
CA HIS A 139 -15.74 -5.03 15.86
C HIS A 139 -14.69 -4.17 15.20
N LYS A 140 -13.40 -4.43 15.48
CA LYS A 140 -12.28 -3.68 14.88
C LYS A 140 -12.25 -3.80 13.36
N PHE A 141 -12.61 -4.97 12.83
CA PHE A 141 -12.68 -5.20 11.40
C PHE A 141 -13.77 -4.38 10.71
N CYS A 142 -14.98 -4.35 11.28
CA CYS A 142 -16.09 -3.55 10.76
C CYS A 142 -15.78 -2.04 10.84
N VAL A 143 -15.25 -1.55 11.97
CA VAL A 143 -14.86 -0.13 12.11
C VAL A 143 -13.78 0.26 11.10
N LYS A 144 -12.80 -0.62 10.84
CA LYS A 144 -11.73 -0.34 9.87
C LYS A 144 -12.18 -0.41 8.41
N ARG A 145 -13.26 -1.14 8.13
CA ARG A 145 -13.96 -1.13 6.84
C ARG A 145 -14.82 0.10 6.64
N GLN A 146 -15.20 0.79 7.71
CA GLN A 146 -15.79 2.10 7.58
C GLN A 146 -14.77 3.01 6.93
N CYS A 147 -14.97 3.24 5.63
CA CYS A 147 -14.14 4.09 4.80
C CYS A 147 -13.91 5.41 5.56
N PRO A 148 -12.66 5.79 5.87
CA PRO A 148 -12.34 7.19 5.81
C PRO A 148 -12.46 7.50 4.32
N ILE A 149 -13.64 7.95 3.88
CA ILE A 149 -13.70 8.84 2.72
C ILE A 149 -12.69 9.91 3.07
N MET A 150 -11.57 9.88 2.36
CA MET A 150 -10.44 10.77 2.56
C MET A 150 -10.98 12.19 2.63
N VAL A 151 -11.12 12.70 3.84
CA VAL A 151 -10.96 14.11 4.09
C VAL A 151 -9.49 14.35 3.77
N ILE A 152 -9.19 14.55 2.50
CA ILE A 152 -7.91 15.12 2.08
C ILE A 152 -7.89 16.46 2.81
N SER A 153 -7.18 16.46 3.93
CA SER A 153 -6.98 17.62 4.77
C SER A 153 -6.39 18.71 3.90
N THR A 154 -7.21 19.63 3.43
CA THR A 154 -6.78 20.90 2.86
C THR A 154 -6.28 21.77 4.02
N SER A 155 -5.18 21.37 4.63
CA SER A 155 -4.37 22.22 5.50
C SER A 155 -3.43 23.07 4.63
N ARG A 156 -4.03 23.88 3.73
CA ARG A 156 -3.31 24.94 2.99
C ARG A 156 -4.27 25.93 2.34
N LEU A 157 -5.04 26.64 3.16
CA LEU A 157 -5.59 27.95 2.83
C LEU A 157 -5.62 28.77 4.12
N LYS A 158 -4.45 29.30 4.48
CA LYS A 158 -4.26 30.44 5.35
C LYS A 158 -2.89 31.04 5.06
#